data_AF-A0A9E5LI94-F1
#
_entry.id   AF-A0A9E5LI94-F1
#
_cell.length_a   1.000
_cell.length_b   1.000
_cell.length_c   1.000
_cell.angle_alpha   90.00
_cell.angle_beta   90.00
_cell.angle_gamma   90.00
#
_symmetry.space_group_name_H-M   'P 1'
#
loop_
_entity.id
_entity.type
_entity.pdbx_description
1 polymer ?
#
loop_
_entity_poly.entity_id
_entity_poly.type
_entity_poly.pdbx_seq_one_letter_code
_entity_poly.pdbx_strand_id
1 'polypeptide(L)' 'MSTFLSKDVIAGLEAAQKADLRKKSRLRVESNKNSYPVLQLKKSGFCVEVETAPMIRGLVDLYDGDKHLKQCL' A
#
# COMPACT_ATOMS: atom_id res chain seq x y z
N MET A 1 23.65 20.56 14.19
CA MET A 1 24.15 19.19 13.94
C MET A 1 23.22 18.49 12.97
N SER A 2 23.67 18.20 11.75
CA SER A 2 22.94 17.39 10.77
C SER A 2 23.20 15.91 11.03
N THR A 3 22.19 15.17 11.50
CA THR A 3 22.28 13.72 11.67
C THR A 3 22.27 13.06 10.29
N PHE A 4 23.45 12.89 9.70
CA PHE A 4 23.62 12.16 8.44
C PHE A 4 23.51 10.66 8.72
N LEU A 5 22.31 10.11 8.52
CA LEU A 5 22.14 8.67 8.41
C LEU A 5 22.70 8.21 7.06
N SER A 6 23.47 7.13 7.03
CA SER A 6 23.95 6.53 5.77
C SER A 6 22.77 6.03 4.95
N LYS A 7 22.83 6.17 3.61
CA LYS A 7 21.72 5.84 2.70
C LYS A 7 21.19 4.41 2.90
N ASP A 8 22.07 3.46 3.19
CA ASP A 8 21.70 2.06 3.42
C ASP A 8 20.87 1.87 4.70
N VAL A 9 21.16 2.67 5.74
CA VAL A 9 20.41 2.64 7.00
C VAL A 9 19.01 3.22 6.78
N ILE A 10 18.89 4.30 6.00
CA ILE A 10 17.59 4.90 5.64
C ILE A 10 16.76 3.89 4.83
N ALA A 11 17.37 3.27 3.81
CA ALA A 11 16.69 2.29 2.96
C ALA A 11 16.20 1.07 3.76
N GLY A 12 17.02 0.56 4.69
CA GLY A 12 16.62 -0.53 5.59
C GLY A 12 15.44 -0.14 6.49
N LEU A 13 15.44 1.10 6.98
CA LEU A 13 14.38 1.62 7.86
C LEU A 13 13.07 1.85 7.10
N GLU A 14 13.14 2.35 5.88
CA GLU A 14 11.98 2.45 4.98
C GLU A 14 11.40 1.09 4.60
N ALA A 15 12.26 0.10 4.33
CA ALA A 15 11.83 -1.26 4.03
C ALA A 15 11.12 -1.90 5.24
N ALA A 16 11.66 -1.72 6.45
CA ALA A 16 11.04 -2.20 7.68
C ALA A 16 9.69 -1.51 7.96
N GLN A 17 9.59 -0.19 7.76
CA GLN A 17 8.32 0.53 7.89
C GLN A 17 7.28 0.05 6.87
N LYS A 18 7.67 -0.12 5.60
CA LYS A 18 6.77 -0.67 4.56
C LYS A 18 6.32 -2.08 4.91
N ALA A 19 7.21 -2.92 5.44
CA ALA A 19 6.87 -4.28 5.85
C ALA A 19 5.92 -4.29 7.05
N ASP A 20 6.12 -3.44 8.07
CA ASP A 20 5.23 -3.37 9.23
C ASP A 20 3.86 -2.79 8.85
N LEU A 21 3.84 -1.78 7.97
CA LEU A 21 2.61 -1.27 7.36
C LEU A 21 1.88 -2.36 6.56
N ARG A 22 2.58 -3.15 5.75
CA ARG A 22 2.00 -4.32 5.05
C ARG A 22 1.43 -5.36 6.01
N LYS A 23 2.10 -5.60 7.12
CA LYS A 23 1.71 -6.62 8.12
C LYS A 23 0.49 -6.19 8.93
N LYS A 24 0.39 -4.89 9.25
CA LYS A 24 -0.78 -4.31 9.93
C LYS A 24 -1.93 -3.99 8.97
N SER A 25 -1.61 -3.66 7.73
CA SER A 25 -2.59 -3.35 6.70
C SER A 25 -3.22 -4.65 6.20
N ARG A 26 -4.38 -4.97 6.78
CA ARG A 26 -5.31 -5.97 6.24
C ARG A 26 -6.03 -5.49 4.97
N LEU A 27 -5.69 -4.29 4.51
CA LEU A 27 -6.34 -3.65 3.37
C LEU A 27 -5.83 -4.25 2.05
N ARG A 28 -6.77 -4.65 1.21
CA ARG A 28 -6.52 -5.18 -0.14
C ARG A 28 -7.37 -4.43 -1.14
N VAL A 29 -6.83 -4.20 -2.33
CA VAL A 29 -7.62 -3.69 -3.46
C VAL A 29 -7.72 -4.79 -4.50
N GLU A 30 -8.92 -5.03 -4.99
CA GLU A 30 -9.16 -5.94 -6.10
C GLU A 30 -9.41 -5.14 -7.38
N SER A 31 -8.66 -5.46 -8.43
CA SER A 31 -8.80 -4.87 -9.76
C SER A 31 -8.67 -5.97 -10.80
N ASN A 32 -9.65 -6.08 -11.70
CA ASN A 32 -9.65 -7.05 -12.80
C ASN A 32 -9.38 -8.51 -12.36
N LYS A 33 -9.94 -8.94 -11.23
CA LYS A 33 -9.76 -10.25 -10.58
C LYS A 33 -8.39 -10.50 -9.92
N ASN A 34 -7.53 -9.49 -9.86
CA ASN A 34 -6.29 -9.55 -9.10
C ASN A 34 -6.41 -8.78 -7.78
N SER A 35 -5.91 -9.37 -6.70
CA SER A 35 -5.89 -8.75 -5.37
C SER A 35 -4.50 -8.21 -5.04
N TYR A 36 -4.44 -6.95 -4.61
CA TYR A 36 -3.21 -6.22 -4.35
C TYR A 36 -3.19 -5.64 -2.94
N PRO A 37 -2.11 -5.80 -2.17
CA PRO A 37 -2.03 -5.25 -0.82
C PRO A 37 -1.89 -3.72 -0.85
N VAL A 38 -2.71 -3.04 -0.05
CA VAL A 38 -2.65 -1.58 0.10
C VAL A 38 -1.64 -1.23 1.20
N LEU A 39 -0.66 -0.39 0.87
CA LEU A 39 0.37 0.05 1.80
C LEU A 39 -0.15 1.13 2.76
N GLN A 40 -0.99 2.02 2.26
CA GLN A 40 -1.55 3.11 3.05
C GLN A 40 -2.90 3.57 2.49
N LEU A 41 -3.90 3.72 3.35
CA LEU A 41 -5.17 4.35 3.00
C LEU A 41 -5.13 5.84 3.34
N LYS A 42 -5.53 6.68 2.39
CA LYS A 42 -5.74 8.12 2.58
C LYS A 42 -7.24 8.43 2.51
N LYS A 43 -7.66 9.62 3.00
CA LYS A 43 -9.08 10.02 3.00
C LYS A 43 -9.72 9.92 1.60
N SER A 44 -9.00 10.35 0.57
CA SER A 44 -9.49 10.39 -0.81
C SER A 44 -8.89 9.32 -1.73
N GLY A 45 -8.10 8.37 -1.22
CA GLY A 45 -7.42 7.41 -2.08
C GLY A 45 -6.61 6.38 -1.30
N PHE A 46 -5.75 5.64 -1.99
CA PHE A 46 -4.89 4.65 -1.37
C PHE A 46 -3.55 4.57 -2.11
N CYS A 47 -2.53 4.08 -1.42
CA CYS A 47 -1.19 3.89 -1.96
C CYS A 47 -0.92 2.39 -2.08
N VAL A 48 -0.49 1.98 -3.27
CA VAL A 48 -0.02 0.63 -3.58
C VAL A 48 1.47 0.68 -3.95
N GLU A 49 2.08 -0.49 -4.09
CA GLU A 49 3.45 -0.58 -4.59
C GLU A 49 3.54 -0.15 -6.06
N VAL A 50 4.65 0.52 -6.41
CA VAL A 50 4.85 1.13 -7.73
C VAL A 50 4.83 0.09 -8.85
N GLU A 51 5.32 -1.12 -8.59
CA GLU A 51 5.28 -2.24 -9.55
C GLU A 51 3.85 -2.69 -9.87
N THR A 52 2.93 -2.49 -8.92
CA THR A 52 1.54 -2.92 -9.02
C THR A 52 0.62 -1.83 -9.56
N ALA A 53 0.97 -0.56 -9.34
CA ALA A 53 0.19 0.60 -9.76
C ALA A 53 -0.28 0.57 -11.23
N PRO A 54 0.53 0.13 -12.23
CA PRO A 54 0.08 0.08 -13.63
C PRO A 54 -1.05 -0.93 -13.90
N MET A 55 -1.20 -1.94 -13.05
CA MET A 55 -2.21 -3.00 -13.20
C MET A 55 -3.56 -2.63 -12.58
N ILE A 56 -3.59 -1.56 -11.79
CA ILE A 56 -4.78 -1.07 -11.10
C ILE A 56 -5.38 0.04 -11.95
N ARG A 57 -6.35 -0.32 -12.80
CA ARG A 57 -7.04 0.63 -13.69
C ARG A 57 -8.54 0.46 -13.60
N GLY A 58 -9.24 1.60 -13.52
CA GLY A 58 -10.69 1.68 -13.50
C GLY A 58 -11.29 1.43 -12.11
N LEU A 59 -12.46 0.80 -12.08
CA LEU A 59 -13.17 0.43 -10.85
C LEU A 59 -12.35 -0.59 -10.06
N VAL A 60 -12.12 -0.27 -8.79
CA VAL A 60 -11.39 -1.12 -7.86
C VAL A 60 -12.12 -1.22 -6.54
N ASP A 61 -12.14 -2.43 -5.99
CA ASP A 61 -12.84 -2.73 -4.76
C ASP A 61 -11.84 -2.79 -3.61
N LEU A 62 -12.02 -1.94 -2.60
CA LEU A 62 -11.19 -1.90 -1.41
C LEU A 62 -11.81 -2.79 -0.33
N TYR A 63 -11.03 -3.74 0.15
CA TYR A 63 -11.34 -4.67 1.21
C TYR A 63 -10.45 -4.43 2.43
N ASP A 64 -10.96 -4.75 3.61
CA ASP A 64 -10.22 -4.87 4.87
C ASP A 64 -10.45 -6.27 5.43
N GLY A 65 -9.53 -7.19 5.14
CA GLY A 65 -9.74 -8.61 5.34
C GLY A 65 -10.93 -9.12 4.52
N ASP A 66 -11.93 -9.72 5.18
CA ASP A 66 -13.16 -10.21 4.56
C ASP A 66 -14.22 -9.11 4.35
N LYS A 67 -13.98 -7.89 4.84
CA LYS A 67 -14.95 -6.81 4.76
C LYS A 67 -14.71 -5.97 3.50
N HIS A 68 -15.68 -5.91 2.60
CA HIS A 68 -15.70 -4.90 1.55
C HIS A 68 -15.98 -3.53 2.17
N LEU A 69 -15.07 -2.58 1.95
CA LEU A 69 -15.19 -1.23 2.51
C LEU A 69 -15.85 -0.28 1.52
N LYS A 70 -15.33 -0.22 0.30
CA LYS A 70 -15.79 0.72 -0.72
C LYS A 70 -15.24 0.38 -2.09
N GLN A 71 -16.02 0.74 -3.10
CA GLN A 71 -15.57 0.77 -4.49
C GLN A 71 -15.00 2.15 -4.81
N CYS A 72 -13.84 2.20 -5.48
CA CYS A 72 -13.13 3.41 -5.90
C CYS A 72 -13.03 3.44 -7.43
N LEU A 73 -13.12 4.65 -8.00
CA LEU A 73 -13.07 4.95 -9.44
C LEU A 73 -11.88 5.86 -9.74
#